data_AF-B9YA17-F1
#
_entry.id   AF-B9YA17-F1
#
_cell.length_a   1.000
_cell.length_b   1.000
_cell.length_c   1.000
_cell.angle_alpha   90.00
_cell.angle_beta   90.00
_cell.angle_gamma   90.00
#
_symmetry.space_group_name_H-M   'P 1'
#
loop_
_entity.id
_entity.type
_entity.pdbx_description
1 polymer ?
#
loop_
_entity_poly.entity_id
_entity_poly.type
_entity_poly.pdbx_seq_one_letter_code
_entity_poly.pdbx_strand_id
1 'polypeptide(L)'
;MSFARRYGIPFLIMIVSGLIVRLFNLYLPVSIRSTLVTIAIAVSLFAFGLSLHIHKKRRDESWFKKLVISFFLMFFLLWDLGYIVFPQLKSIFNFLGIQGFVIYMVYVYCGWAFFD
;
A
#
# COMPACT_ATOMS: atom_id res chain seq x y z
N MET A 1 15.19 11.01 21.68
CA MET A 1 13.90 10.40 21.27
C MET A 1 14.13 8.91 21.11
N SER A 2 13.47 8.09 21.93
CA SER A 2 13.84 6.68 22.13
C SER A 2 13.65 5.84 20.86
N PHE A 3 14.65 4.99 20.60
CA PHE A 3 14.67 3.96 19.55
C PHE A 3 13.35 3.16 19.48
N ALA A 4 12.73 2.91 20.64
CA ALA A 4 11.43 2.25 20.76
C ALA A 4 10.27 2.96 20.03
N ARG A 5 10.21 4.31 20.01
CA ARG A 5 9.17 5.01 19.24
C ARG A 5 9.42 4.97 17.72
N ARG A 6 10.69 4.88 17.30
CA ARG A 6 11.07 4.94 15.88
C ARG A 6 10.85 3.60 15.14
N TYR A 7 11.03 2.48 15.84
CA TYR A 7 10.84 1.12 15.29
C TYR A 7 9.60 0.40 15.82
N GLY A 8 9.05 0.81 16.97
CA GLY A 8 7.86 0.18 17.55
C GLY A 8 6.58 0.48 16.78
N ILE A 9 6.44 1.67 16.20
CA ILE A 9 5.27 2.06 15.39
C ILE A 9 5.13 1.20 14.12
N PRO A 10 6.16 1.06 13.25
CA PRO A 10 6.02 0.21 12.07
C PRO A 10 5.79 -1.27 12.42
N PHE A 11 6.37 -1.75 13.53
CA PHE A 11 6.14 -3.11 14.01
C PHE A 11 4.70 -3.33 14.49
N LEU A 12 4.13 -2.38 15.23
CA LEU A 12 2.72 -2.39 15.62
C LEU A 12 1.79 -2.39 14.41
N ILE A 13 2.10 -1.59 13.39
CA ILE A 13 1.31 -1.55 12.15
C ILE A 13 1.31 -2.91 11.45
N MET A 14 2.45 -3.63 11.42
CA MET A 14 2.52 -4.99 10.85
C MET A 14 1.66 -6.00 11.61
N ILE A 15 1.66 -5.95 12.95
CA ILE A 15 0.84 -6.87 13.77
C ILE A 15 -0.65 -6.56 13.58
N VAL A 16 -1.01 -5.27 13.63
CA VAL A 16 -2.40 -4.81 13.52
C VAL A 16 -2.95 -5.08 12.11
N SER A 17 -2.16 -4.86 11.06
CA SER A 17 -2.59 -5.14 9.68
C SER A 17 -2.88 -6.62 9.45
N GLY A 18 -2.03 -7.51 9.97
CA GLY A 18 -2.27 -8.96 9.91
C GLY A 18 -3.56 -9.37 10.63
N LEU A 19 -3.85 -8.73 11.77
CA LEU A 19 -5.06 -9.01 12.56
C LEU A 19 -6.32 -8.50 11.83
N ILE A 20 -6.26 -7.33 11.22
CA ILE A 20 -7.35 -6.77 10.39
C ILE A 20 -7.65 -7.68 9.18
N VAL A 21 -6.62 -8.12 8.45
CA VAL A 21 -6.79 -9.01 7.30
C VAL A 21 -7.41 -10.35 7.74
N ARG A 22 -6.99 -10.88 8.90
CA ARG A 22 -7.58 -12.10 9.46
C ARG A 22 -9.05 -11.91 9.86
N LEU A 23 -9.39 -10.78 10.48
CA LEU A 23 -10.78 -10.43 10.81
C LEU A 23 -11.64 -10.35 9.55
N PHE A 24 -11.17 -9.67 8.52
CA PHE A 24 -11.91 -9.57 7.25
C PHE A 24 -12.11 -10.92 6.59
N ASN A 25 -11.14 -11.84 6.68
CA ASN A 25 -11.32 -13.18 6.13
C ASN A 25 -12.36 -14.03 6.90
N LEU A 26 -12.53 -13.79 8.20
CA LEU A 26 -13.44 -14.54 9.06
C LEU A 26 -14.87 -14.01 9.05
N TYR A 27 -15.05 -12.69 9.01
CA TYR A 27 -16.35 -12.04 9.20
C TYR A 27 -17.02 -11.57 7.90
N LEU A 28 -16.29 -11.50 6.76
CA LEU A 28 -16.87 -11.01 5.51
C LEU A 28 -17.42 -12.13 4.62
N PRO A 29 -18.57 -11.89 3.95
CA PRO A 29 -19.11 -12.80 2.95
C PRO A 29 -18.17 -12.92 1.74
N VAL A 30 -18.12 -14.11 1.15
CA VAL A 30 -17.19 -14.50 0.08
C VAL A 30 -17.20 -13.53 -1.11
N SER A 31 -18.36 -12.95 -1.43
CA SER A 31 -18.57 -12.05 -2.57
C SER A 31 -17.80 -10.74 -2.49
N ILE A 32 -17.57 -10.21 -1.29
CA ILE A 32 -16.93 -8.88 -1.08
C ILE A 32 -15.55 -9.02 -0.42
N ARG A 33 -15.26 -10.22 0.11
CA ARG A 33 -14.03 -10.52 0.86
C ARG A 33 -12.78 -10.21 0.06
N SER A 34 -12.69 -10.63 -1.21
CA SER A 34 -11.49 -10.40 -2.03
C SER A 34 -11.20 -8.91 -2.19
N THR A 35 -12.20 -8.13 -2.59
CA THR A 35 -12.07 -6.68 -2.81
C THR A 35 -11.66 -5.94 -1.53
N LEU A 36 -12.36 -6.21 -0.42
CA LEU A 36 -12.09 -5.54 0.86
C LEU A 36 -10.73 -5.94 1.45
N VAL A 37 -10.34 -7.20 1.32
CA VAL A 37 -9.02 -7.67 1.77
C VAL A 37 -7.91 -7.01 0.96
N THR A 38 -8.04 -6.91 -0.38
CA THR A 38 -7.04 -6.23 -1.21
C THR A 38 -6.90 -4.74 -0.85
N ILE A 39 -8.02 -4.04 -0.66
CA ILE A 39 -8.00 -2.64 -0.21
C ILE A 39 -7.34 -2.52 1.16
N ALA A 40 -7.69 -3.40 2.11
CA ALA A 40 -7.12 -3.39 3.45
C ALA A 40 -5.61 -3.64 3.43
N ILE A 41 -5.14 -4.57 2.60
CA ILE A 41 -3.71 -4.83 2.38
C ILE A 41 -3.03 -3.58 1.82
N ALA A 42 -3.57 -2.97 0.76
CA ALA A 42 -3.01 -1.77 0.15
C ALA A 42 -2.90 -0.60 1.14
N VAL A 43 -3.97 -0.33 1.90
CA VAL A 43 -3.98 0.73 2.93
C VAL A 43 -2.97 0.43 4.04
N SER A 44 -2.86 -0.83 4.46
CA SER A 44 -1.92 -1.21 5.51
C SER A 44 -0.46 -1.07 5.10
N LEU A 45 -0.12 -1.46 3.87
CA LEU A 45 1.22 -1.32 3.29
C LEU A 45 1.57 0.15 3.07
N PHE A 46 0.60 0.95 2.63
CA PHE A 46 0.76 2.39 2.53
C PHE A 46 1.01 3.03 3.89
N ALA A 47 0.21 2.69 4.91
CA ALA A 47 0.40 3.17 6.28
C ALA A 47 1.77 2.77 6.87
N PHE A 48 2.22 1.55 6.56
CA PHE A 48 3.56 1.10 6.90
C PHE A 48 4.65 1.95 6.22
N GLY A 49 4.51 2.22 4.92
CA GLY A 49 5.38 3.13 4.18
C GLY A 49 5.43 4.53 4.78
N LEU A 50 4.28 5.09 5.13
CA LEU A 50 4.18 6.42 5.78
C LEU A 50 4.92 6.45 7.12
N SER A 51 4.79 5.38 7.92
CA SER A 51 5.46 5.27 9.22
C SER A 51 6.98 5.32 9.11
N LEU A 52 7.56 4.90 7.99
CA LEU A 52 9.02 4.94 7.78
C LEU A 52 9.52 6.38 7.60
N HIS A 53 8.70 7.27 7.02
CA HIS A 53 9.10 8.66 6.71
C HIS A 53 8.69 9.68 7.78
N ILE A 54 7.88 9.29 8.77
CA ILE A 54 7.27 10.23 9.76
C ILE A 54 8.29 11.07 10.56
N HIS A 55 9.57 10.70 10.55
CA HIS A 55 10.65 11.35 11.29
C HIS A 55 11.62 12.20 10.44
N LYS A 56 11.48 12.27 9.12
CA LYS A 56 12.31 13.17 8.30
C LYS A 56 11.72 14.58 8.36
N LYS A 57 12.58 15.57 8.58
CA LYS A 57 12.20 16.98 8.71
C LYS A 57 11.54 17.45 7.41
N ARG A 58 10.25 17.82 7.47
CA ARG A 58 9.47 18.34 6.33
C ARG A 58 10.24 19.49 5.67
N ARG A 59 10.66 19.29 4.43
CA ARG A 59 11.04 20.36 3.51
C ARG A 59 10.23 20.13 2.24
N ASP A 60 9.42 21.13 1.93
CA ASP A 60 8.59 21.32 0.74
C ASP A 60 7.21 20.64 0.71
N GLU A 61 6.18 21.49 0.85
CA GLU A 61 4.76 21.18 0.62
C GLU A 61 4.45 21.10 -0.87
N SER A 62 5.10 20.22 -1.61
CA SER A 62 4.76 20.03 -3.02
C SER A 62 3.49 19.17 -3.13
N TRP A 63 2.32 19.82 -3.08
CA TRP A 63 1.01 19.19 -3.27
C TRP A 63 0.93 18.36 -4.57
N PHE A 64 1.67 18.78 -5.61
CA PHE A 64 1.78 18.04 -6.87
C PHE A 64 2.39 16.64 -6.68
N LYS A 65 3.44 16.48 -5.88
CA LYS A 65 4.03 15.16 -5.59
C LYS A 65 3.02 14.23 -4.92
N LYS A 66 2.26 14.75 -3.95
CA LYS A 66 1.21 13.99 -3.24
C LYS A 66 0.12 13.52 -4.20
N LEU A 67 -0.28 14.38 -5.15
CA LEU A 67 -1.27 14.04 -6.16
C LEU A 67 -0.76 12.92 -7.07
N VAL A 68 0.48 13.02 -7.57
CA VAL A 68 1.09 11.97 -8.41
C VAL A 68 1.17 10.64 -7.66
N ILE A 69 1.60 10.64 -6.41
CA ILE A 69 1.71 9.41 -5.59
C ILE A 69 0.33 8.80 -5.33
N SER A 70 -0.68 9.63 -5.03
CA SER A 70 -2.05 9.15 -4.85
C SER A 70 -2.64 8.59 -6.14
N PHE A 71 -2.29 9.16 -7.30
CA PHE A 71 -2.67 8.64 -8.61
C PHE A 71 -2.06 7.26 -8.86
N PHE A 72 -0.76 7.08 -8.61
CA PHE A 72 -0.10 5.77 -8.73
C PHE A 72 -0.72 4.74 -7.78
N LEU A 73 -0.97 5.10 -6.53
CA LEU A 73 -1.62 4.20 -5.57
C LEU A 73 -2.98 3.73 -6.08
N MET A 74 -3.83 4.68 -6.52
CA MET A 74 -5.16 4.37 -7.06
C MET A 74 -5.06 3.47 -8.30
N PHE A 75 -4.13 3.76 -9.21
CA PHE A 75 -3.89 2.98 -10.42
C PHE A 75 -3.49 1.54 -10.09
N PHE A 76 -2.52 1.34 -9.20
CA PHE A 76 -2.09 0.00 -8.79
C PHE A 76 -3.15 -0.73 -7.98
N LEU A 77 -3.98 -0.05 -7.19
CA LEU A 77 -5.11 -0.66 -6.48
C LEU A 77 -6.17 -1.16 -7.47
N LEU A 78 -6.54 -0.36 -8.47
CA LEU A 78 -7.49 -0.78 -9.50
C LEU A 78 -6.94 -1.92 -10.37
N TRP A 79 -5.62 -1.95 -10.58
CA TRP A 79 -4.92 -3.06 -11.23
C TRP A 79 -4.99 -4.35 -10.40
N ASP A 80 -4.69 -4.28 -9.10
CA ASP A 80 -4.71 -5.44 -8.19
C ASP A 80 -6.14 -5.98 -7.98
N LEU A 81 -7.16 -5.12 -8.06
CA LEU A 81 -8.58 -5.53 -8.07
C LEU A 81 -9.02 -6.16 -9.41
N GLY A 82 -8.20 -6.08 -10.46
CA GLY A 82 -8.54 -6.59 -11.79
C GLY A 82 -9.59 -5.76 -12.54
N TYR A 83 -9.88 -4.54 -12.10
CA TYR A 83 -10.81 -3.64 -12.80
C TYR A 83 -10.19 -3.01 -14.05
N ILE A 84 -8.87 -2.84 -14.08
CA ILE A 84 -8.14 -2.30 -15.23
C ILE A 84 -7.33 -3.43 -15.87
N VAL A 85 -7.77 -3.90 -17.04
CA VAL A 85 -7.10 -4.98 -17.78
C VAL A 85 -6.81 -4.52 -19.20
N PHE A 86 -5.74 -3.73 -19.37
CA PHE A 86 -5.21 -3.45 -20.70
C PHE A 86 -4.39 -4.67 -21.18
N PRO A 87 -4.76 -5.34 -22.29
CA PRO A 87 -4.11 -6.59 -22.71
C PRO A 87 -2.60 -6.43 -22.96
N GLN A 88 -2.19 -5.31 -23.55
CA GLN A 88 -0.77 -5.01 -23.79
C GLN A 88 -0.01 -4.75 -22.49
N LEU A 89 -0.60 -3.98 -21.57
CA LEU A 89 0.02 -3.69 -20.27
C LEU A 89 0.10 -4.97 -19.41
N LYS A 90 -0.90 -5.86 -19.50
CA LYS A 90 -0.92 -7.15 -18.82
C LYS A 90 0.19 -8.05 -19.31
N SER A 91 0.45 -8.08 -20.62
CA SER A 91 1.57 -8.84 -21.19
C SER A 91 2.92 -8.35 -20.67
N ILE A 92 3.13 -7.03 -20.67
CA ILE A 92 4.37 -6.41 -20.17
C ILE A 92 4.54 -6.64 -18.66
N PHE A 93 3.48 -6.46 -17.87
CA PHE A 93 3.55 -6.65 -16.42
C PHE A 93 3.73 -8.12 -16.05
N ASN A 94 3.14 -9.04 -16.80
CA ASN A 94 3.36 -10.48 -16.60
C ASN A 94 4.79 -10.87 -16.98
N PHE A 95 5.33 -10.30 -18.06
CA PHE A 95 6.73 -10.50 -18.46
C PHE A 95 7.73 -9.95 -17.43
N LEU A 96 7.45 -8.77 -16.86
CA LEU A 96 8.26 -8.14 -15.81
C LEU A 96 8.02 -8.72 -14.42
N GLY A 97 7.06 -9.65 -14.25
CA GLY A 97 6.69 -10.20 -12.94
C GLY A 97 6.08 -9.18 -11.98
N ILE A 98 5.47 -8.10 -12.49
CA ILE A 98 4.80 -7.06 -11.69
C ILE A 98 3.42 -7.59 -11.25
N GLN A 99 3.43 -8.54 -10.32
CA GLN A 99 2.25 -9.18 -9.75
C GLN A 99 2.45 -9.40 -8.25
N GLY A 100 1.39 -9.23 -7.46
CA GLY A 100 1.36 -9.49 -6.02
C GLY A 100 2.48 -8.79 -5.26
N PHE A 101 3.61 -9.49 -5.07
CA PHE A 101 4.78 -9.01 -4.34
C PHE A 101 5.30 -7.65 -4.81
N VAL A 102 5.47 -7.45 -6.12
CA VAL A 102 5.99 -6.17 -6.65
C VAL A 102 4.98 -5.04 -6.42
N ILE A 103 3.68 -5.32 -6.54
CA ILE A 103 2.60 -4.36 -6.26
C ILE A 103 2.62 -3.96 -4.78
N TYR A 104 2.85 -4.92 -3.88
CA TYR A 104 3.00 -4.64 -2.45
C TYR A 104 4.20 -3.75 -2.14
N MET A 105 5.33 -3.98 -2.81
CA MET A 105 6.50 -3.09 -2.73
C MET A 105 6.17 -1.67 -3.20
N VAL A 106 5.39 -1.54 -4.29
CA VAL A 106 4.93 -0.24 -4.77
C VAL A 106 4.05 0.47 -3.75
N TYR A 107 3.13 -0.23 -3.07
CA TYR A 107 2.31 0.40 -2.02
C TYR A 107 3.15 0.94 -0.86
N VAL A 108 4.16 0.19 -0.42
CA VAL A 108 5.10 0.66 0.61
C VAL A 108 5.91 1.85 0.11
N TYR A 109 6.39 1.81 -1.13
CA TYR A 109 7.11 2.92 -1.76
C TYR A 109 6.25 4.19 -1.87
N CYS A 110 5.00 4.07 -2.32
CA CYS A 110 4.05 5.17 -2.36
C CYS A 110 3.84 5.78 -0.96
N GLY A 111 3.67 4.94 0.06
CA GLY A 111 3.55 5.41 1.44
C GLY A 111 4.80 6.14 1.93
N TRP A 112 5.98 5.61 1.61
CA TRP A 112 7.24 6.22 1.97
C TRP A 112 7.48 7.55 1.24
N ALA A 113 7.16 7.64 -0.05
CA ALA A 113 7.38 8.83 -0.88
C ALA A 113 6.36 9.95 -0.61
N PHE A 114 5.21 9.66 0.01
CA PHE A 114 4.12 10.62 0.19
C PHE A 114 4.48 11.88 1.01
N PHE A 115 5.50 11.78 1.87
CA PHE A 115 5.95 12.87 2.74
C PHE A 115 7.32 13.47 2.35
N ASP A 116 7.91 13.06 1.22
CA ASP A 116 9.15 13.63 0.62
C ASP A 116 8.84 14.72 -0.44
#